data_AF-A0A6J8B200-F1
#
_entry.id   AF-A0A6J8B200-F1
#
_cell.length_a   1.000
_cell.length_b   1.000
_cell.length_c   1.000
_cell.angle_alpha   90.00
_cell.angle_beta   90.00
_cell.angle_gamma   90.00
#
_symmetry.space_group_name_H-M   'P 1'
#
loop_
_entity.id
_entity.type
_entity.pdbx_description
1 polymer ?
#
loop_
_entity_poly.entity_id
_entity_poly.type
_entity_poly.pdbx_seq_one_letter_code
_entity_poly.pdbx_strand_id
1 'polypeptide(L)'
;MIKFSYLFSVITPNLKQEDDLTIFVSPNPGFDEVSTASGVEFQDSDPIPSISVRVQLKSRMTLENVKLLIHASWPLASNQTSIEIPSVDPSKPSESFVSFFIKGKALHPDLVASVTANYTSASGAPRVATATVKLPLKLVVKPVLPVKTAEYKITLDTNKPPTNLNDIFPELLGENASGPGAALGFQYYGGPIVTVLASKTSQRYRLQCDRFEGMWLIVKELSSRLNNYFNKGKTGSFAIYYSGQVPLQEYFDLIDIHFEFRLNADRCKELLSQRSAQFRSIQRRLLTRFKDKTPAPLQNLDTLLEGTYRQILHLADAIEDNKTSQEIAACGLSSGTHLFNYIIKLWTNMSDEEYKVLLNTITPVVTDSLDNGWVESVDAAVTHVLRTTLAKAAKDQTLNPQPLQMPEDTTKVKKHVALMIDKLGKGARLVEGLPTNAAVNIAPSPRKEKKVSATSKTVMENGHIDNSDNTETLIGSQYGMSKHKRKEPEMLSMNGALDDMPILGLPAQNRPEVDEMNERRKKKQIESMSWIIEIYVKVFKCQV
;
A
#
# COMPACT_ATOMS: atom_id res chain seq x y z
N MET A 1 -6.75 31.57 42.04
CA MET A 1 -6.30 30.17 42.26
C MET A 1 -7.07 29.29 41.29
N ILE A 2 -6.58 29.17 40.05
CA ILE A 2 -7.24 28.41 38.98
C ILE A 2 -6.68 26.98 39.07
N LYS A 3 -7.48 26.04 39.57
CA LYS A 3 -7.13 24.62 39.57
C LYS A 3 -7.44 24.05 38.19
N PHE A 4 -6.42 23.92 37.34
CA PHE A 4 -6.48 23.02 36.18
C PHE A 4 -6.22 21.59 36.67
N SER A 5 -7.25 20.75 36.61
CA SER A 5 -7.13 19.30 36.77
C SER A 5 -6.58 18.71 35.47
N TYR A 6 -5.29 18.45 35.41
CA TYR A 6 -4.68 17.63 34.37
C TYR A 6 -5.02 16.15 34.66
N LEU A 7 -5.98 15.59 33.93
CA LEU A 7 -6.06 14.15 33.73
C LEU A 7 -5.25 13.82 32.48
N PHE A 8 -4.14 13.09 32.67
CA PHE A 8 -3.43 12.43 31.57
C PHE A 8 -4.35 11.37 30.96
N SER A 9 -4.95 11.71 29.83
CA SER A 9 -5.64 10.78 28.94
C SER A 9 -5.45 11.33 27.54
N VAL A 10 -4.88 10.48 26.67
CA VAL A 10 -5.04 10.40 25.21
C VAL A 10 -5.43 11.69 24.50
N ILE A 11 -4.63 12.10 23.50
CA ILE A 11 -4.91 13.20 22.57
C ILE A 11 -6.14 12.87 21.70
N THR A 12 -7.30 12.87 22.34
CA THR A 12 -8.63 12.89 21.75
C THR A 12 -9.46 13.80 22.65
N PRO A 13 -9.99 14.93 22.15
CA PRO A 13 -10.86 15.78 22.96
C PRO A 13 -12.03 14.95 23.49
N ASN A 14 -12.29 15.14 24.79
CA ASN A 14 -13.32 14.45 25.56
C ASN A 14 -14.70 14.60 24.87
N LEU A 15 -15.22 13.51 24.30
CA LEU A 15 -16.47 13.36 23.52
C LEU A 15 -17.77 13.63 24.30
N LYS A 16 -17.73 14.46 25.36
CA LYS A 16 -18.90 14.82 26.17
C LYS A 16 -19.46 16.21 25.89
N GLN A 17 -18.88 16.95 24.96
CA GLN A 17 -19.53 18.13 24.40
C GLN A 17 -20.43 17.61 23.28
N GLU A 18 -21.75 17.74 23.44
CA GLU A 18 -22.67 17.36 22.37
C GLU A 18 -22.37 18.21 21.13
N ASP A 19 -21.92 17.56 20.05
CA ASP A 19 -21.54 18.25 18.83
C ASP A 19 -22.76 18.96 18.22
N ASP A 20 -22.58 20.23 17.83
CA ASP A 20 -23.63 21.06 17.21
C ASP A 20 -24.04 20.51 15.83
N LEU A 21 -23.19 19.67 15.21
CA LEU A 21 -23.36 19.09 13.89
C LEU A 21 -23.07 17.58 13.93
N THR A 22 -23.98 16.78 13.37
CA THR A 22 -23.81 15.34 13.17
C THR A 22 -23.86 15.00 11.68
N ILE A 23 -22.92 14.18 11.22
CA ILE A 23 -22.80 13.73 9.83
C ILE A 23 -23.30 12.28 9.74
N PHE A 24 -24.28 12.03 8.88
CA PHE A 24 -24.75 10.70 8.52
C PHE A 24 -24.30 10.39 7.11
N VAL A 25 -23.63 9.26 6.93
CA VAL A 25 -23.14 8.83 5.61
C VAL A 25 -23.72 7.46 5.30
N SER A 26 -24.43 7.35 4.18
CA SER A 26 -25.04 6.10 3.75
C SER A 26 -24.74 5.84 2.27
N PRO A 27 -24.03 4.75 1.93
CA PRO A 27 -23.83 4.36 0.55
C PRO A 27 -25.16 3.92 -0.08
N ASN A 28 -25.35 4.22 -1.36
CA ASN A 28 -26.50 3.74 -2.12
C ASN A 28 -26.48 2.19 -2.17
N PRO A 29 -27.62 1.48 -2.12
CA PRO A 29 -27.63 0.01 -2.16
C PRO A 29 -27.06 -0.59 -3.46
N GLY A 30 -27.13 0.16 -4.56
CA GLY A 30 -26.58 -0.22 -5.86
C GLY A 30 -25.54 0.78 -6.37
N PHE A 31 -24.80 0.36 -7.39
CA PHE A 31 -23.92 1.25 -8.15
C PHE A 31 -24.70 2.21 -9.03
N ASP A 32 -24.03 3.28 -9.44
CA ASP A 32 -24.60 4.27 -10.35
C ASP A 32 -24.82 3.62 -11.72
N GLU A 33 -26.01 3.82 -12.31
CA GLU A 33 -26.35 3.28 -13.63
C GLU A 33 -25.39 3.78 -14.72
N VAL A 34 -25.02 5.05 -14.62
CA VAL A 34 -23.97 5.68 -15.41
C VAL A 34 -22.82 5.99 -14.47
N SER A 35 -21.68 5.32 -14.67
CA SER A 35 -20.50 5.53 -13.85
C SER A 35 -19.99 6.97 -13.98
N THR A 36 -19.68 7.59 -12.84
CA THR A 36 -19.05 8.91 -12.76
C THR A 36 -17.53 8.83 -12.71
N ALA A 37 -16.95 7.65 -12.95
CA ALA A 37 -15.51 7.45 -12.90
C ALA A 37 -14.80 8.33 -13.94
N SER A 38 -13.77 9.06 -13.51
CA SER A 38 -13.01 9.98 -14.36
C SER A 38 -11.52 9.96 -14.02
N GLY A 39 -10.67 10.18 -15.03
CA GLY A 39 -9.22 10.21 -14.85
C GLY A 39 -8.60 8.88 -14.40
N VAL A 40 -9.18 7.75 -14.83
CA VAL A 40 -8.68 6.40 -14.52
C VAL A 40 -7.29 6.19 -15.14
N GLU A 41 -6.34 5.73 -14.33
CA GLU A 41 -4.90 5.63 -14.67
C GLU A 41 -4.51 4.26 -15.26
N PHE A 42 -5.49 3.39 -15.52
CA PHE A 42 -5.29 2.04 -16.07
C PHE A 42 -6.41 1.67 -17.05
N GLN A 43 -6.18 0.60 -17.80
CA GLN A 43 -7.15 0.02 -18.72
C GLN A 43 -7.69 -1.28 -18.14
N ASP A 44 -9.00 -1.49 -18.26
CA ASP A 44 -9.67 -2.73 -17.91
C ASP A 44 -10.68 -3.08 -19.02
N SER A 45 -11.00 -4.36 -19.16
CA SER A 45 -12.00 -4.82 -20.14
C SER A 45 -13.42 -4.36 -19.78
N ASP A 46 -13.70 -4.20 -18.48
CA ASP A 46 -15.00 -3.84 -17.95
C ASP A 46 -15.04 -2.37 -17.53
N PRO A 47 -16.20 -1.70 -17.62
CA PRO A 47 -16.34 -0.33 -17.14
C PRO A 47 -16.11 -0.26 -15.63
N ILE A 48 -15.38 0.76 -15.19
CA ILE A 48 -15.13 1.01 -13.77
C ILE A 48 -16.42 1.49 -13.09
N PRO A 49 -16.91 0.81 -12.05
CA PRO A 49 -18.14 1.22 -11.36
C PRO A 49 -17.91 2.46 -10.49
N SER A 50 -18.97 3.23 -10.25
CA SER A 50 -19.03 4.25 -9.21
C SER A 50 -20.19 4.00 -8.26
N ILE A 51 -20.04 4.46 -7.01
CA ILE A 51 -21.09 4.40 -6.00
C ILE A 51 -21.37 5.78 -5.43
N SER A 52 -22.60 6.26 -5.61
CA SER A 52 -23.10 7.44 -4.92
C SER A 52 -23.31 7.16 -3.44
N VAL A 53 -22.79 8.05 -2.61
CA VAL A 53 -22.95 8.04 -1.16
C VAL A 53 -23.70 9.30 -0.75
N ARG A 54 -24.80 9.11 -0.02
CA ARG A 54 -25.57 10.22 0.55
C ARG A 54 -24.88 10.68 1.84
N VAL A 55 -24.54 11.96 1.89
CA VAL A 55 -24.06 12.67 3.07
C VAL A 55 -25.18 13.56 3.57
N GLN A 56 -25.67 13.30 4.77
CA GLN A 56 -26.71 14.09 5.42
C GLN A 56 -26.14 14.78 6.66
N LEU A 57 -26.29 16.10 6.71
CA LEU A 57 -25.87 16.93 7.84
C LEU A 57 -27.09 17.30 8.68
N LYS A 58 -27.04 16.98 9.98
CA LYS A 58 -28.05 17.41 10.95
C LYS A 58 -27.39 18.33 11.96
N SER A 59 -27.94 19.52 12.13
CA SER A 59 -27.50 20.45 13.16
C SER A 59 -28.58 20.70 14.21
N ARG A 60 -28.16 21.06 15.41
CA ARG A 60 -29.04 21.46 16.52
C ARG A 60 -29.41 22.94 16.47
N MET A 61 -28.60 23.76 15.78
CA MET A 61 -28.78 25.19 15.59
C MET A 61 -28.52 25.56 14.12
N THR A 62 -28.86 26.77 13.70
CA THR A 62 -28.48 27.21 12.35
C THR A 62 -26.97 27.43 12.33
N LEU A 63 -26.27 26.68 11.48
CA LEU A 63 -24.84 26.83 11.23
C LEU A 63 -24.64 27.43 9.85
N GLU A 64 -23.78 28.44 9.76
CA GLU A 64 -23.43 29.09 8.49
C GLU A 64 -22.05 28.66 8.01
N ASN A 65 -21.86 28.70 6.69
CA ASN A 65 -20.58 28.46 6.01
C ASN A 65 -19.92 27.13 6.40
N VAL A 66 -20.70 26.05 6.39
CA VAL A 66 -20.19 24.71 6.69
C VAL A 66 -19.41 24.20 5.47
N LYS A 67 -18.12 23.91 5.66
CA LYS A 67 -17.27 23.36 4.60
C LYS A 67 -17.11 21.85 4.78
N LEU A 68 -17.65 21.09 3.85
CA LEU A 68 -17.49 19.65 3.78
C LEU A 68 -16.23 19.32 2.97
N LEU A 69 -15.40 18.45 3.50
CA LEU A 69 -14.20 17.89 2.87
C LEU A 69 -14.39 16.39 2.74
N ILE A 70 -14.26 15.89 1.52
CA ILE A 70 -14.33 14.47 1.20
C ILE A 70 -12.92 13.96 0.98
N HIS A 71 -12.56 12.94 1.73
CA HIS A 71 -11.24 12.32 1.66
C HIS A 71 -11.39 10.84 1.30
N ALA A 72 -10.95 10.52 0.08
CA ALA A 72 -10.70 9.17 -0.40
C ALA A 72 -9.20 9.06 -0.68
N SER A 73 -8.52 8.15 0.00
CA SER A 73 -7.09 7.90 -0.27
C SER A 73 -6.96 7.20 -1.62
N TRP A 74 -6.06 7.70 -2.47
CA TRP A 74 -5.63 6.99 -3.67
C TRP A 74 -5.24 5.56 -3.28
N PRO A 75 -5.72 4.51 -3.99
CA PRO A 75 -6.20 4.52 -5.39
C PRO A 75 -7.67 4.89 -5.59
N LEU A 76 -8.44 5.13 -4.53
CA LEU A 76 -9.81 5.61 -4.62
C LEU A 76 -9.84 7.12 -4.90
N ALA A 77 -10.89 7.55 -5.59
CA ALA A 77 -11.19 8.95 -5.79
C ALA A 77 -12.69 9.21 -5.59
N SER A 78 -13.02 10.47 -5.43
CA SER A 78 -14.39 10.98 -5.43
C SER A 78 -14.58 11.97 -6.58
N ASN A 79 -15.81 12.11 -7.05
CA ASN A 79 -16.15 13.13 -8.05
C ASN A 79 -16.00 14.57 -7.51
N GLN A 80 -16.06 14.74 -6.18
CA GLN A 80 -15.94 16.01 -5.48
C GLN A 80 -15.07 15.83 -4.23
N THR A 81 -14.16 16.76 -3.98
CA THR A 81 -13.28 16.77 -2.80
C THR A 81 -13.71 17.77 -1.72
N SER A 82 -14.50 18.77 -2.09
CA SER A 82 -15.07 19.73 -1.14
C SER A 82 -16.43 20.26 -1.59
N ILE A 83 -17.32 20.50 -0.63
CA ILE A 83 -18.65 21.08 -0.85
C ILE A 83 -18.85 22.19 0.18
N GLU A 84 -19.23 23.38 -0.27
CA GLU A 84 -19.58 24.50 0.60
C GLU A 84 -21.11 24.53 0.80
N ILE A 85 -21.53 24.52 2.06
CA ILE A 85 -22.94 24.51 2.44
C ILE A 85 -23.24 25.84 3.14
N PRO A 86 -24.00 26.75 2.50
CA PRO A 86 -24.20 28.11 3.01
C PRO A 86 -24.83 28.15 4.40
N SER A 87 -25.88 27.34 4.62
CA SER A 87 -26.48 27.15 5.94
C SER A 87 -26.98 25.72 6.13
N VAL A 88 -26.92 25.24 7.37
CA VAL A 88 -27.56 23.99 7.81
C VAL A 88 -28.57 24.33 8.89
N ASP A 89 -29.85 24.18 8.59
CA ASP A 89 -30.93 24.48 9.52
C ASP A 89 -31.35 23.26 10.34
N PRO A 90 -31.75 23.43 11.61
CA PRO A 90 -32.21 22.32 12.45
C PRO A 90 -33.47 21.62 11.94
N SER A 91 -34.35 22.38 11.29
CA SER A 91 -35.63 21.88 10.75
C SER A 91 -35.47 21.15 9.42
N LYS A 92 -34.36 21.39 8.70
CA LYS A 92 -34.12 20.83 7.36
C LYS A 92 -32.66 20.37 7.24
N PRO A 93 -32.40 19.06 7.41
CA PRO A 93 -31.09 18.49 7.15
C PRO A 93 -30.60 18.83 5.74
N SER A 94 -29.32 19.20 5.63
CA SER A 94 -28.67 19.36 4.32
C SER A 94 -28.29 17.99 3.78
N GLU A 95 -28.55 17.73 2.50
CA GLU A 95 -28.19 16.49 1.83
C GLU A 95 -27.28 16.79 0.64
N SER A 96 -26.23 15.98 0.50
CA SER A 96 -25.30 16.04 -0.61
C SER A 96 -24.97 14.63 -1.07
N PHE A 97 -24.68 14.46 -2.36
CA PHE A 97 -24.35 13.17 -2.95
C PHE A 97 -22.95 13.22 -3.53
N VAL A 98 -22.13 12.24 -3.15
CA VAL A 98 -20.74 12.13 -3.57
C VAL A 98 -20.48 10.74 -4.10
N SER A 99 -19.96 10.64 -5.31
CA SER A 99 -19.70 9.37 -5.97
C SER A 99 -18.23 8.98 -5.80
N PHE A 100 -17.98 7.74 -5.40
CA PHE A 100 -16.65 7.16 -5.23
C PHE A 100 -16.37 6.11 -6.29
N PHE A 101 -15.14 6.05 -6.78
CA PHE A 101 -14.69 5.12 -7.82
C PHE A 101 -13.18 4.88 -7.74
N ILE A 102 -12.69 3.87 -8.46
CA ILE A 102 -11.25 3.61 -8.59
C ILE A 102 -10.65 4.57 -9.61
N LYS A 103 -9.56 5.21 -9.24
CA LYS A 103 -8.75 6.03 -10.14
C LYS A 103 -7.39 5.40 -10.40
N GLY A 104 -6.70 4.98 -9.35
CA GLY A 104 -5.32 4.52 -9.40
C GLY A 104 -5.17 3.04 -9.74
N LYS A 105 -4.00 2.68 -10.27
CA LYS A 105 -3.63 1.30 -10.64
C LYS A 105 -3.09 0.43 -9.51
N ALA A 106 -2.95 0.97 -8.29
CA ALA A 106 -2.42 0.20 -7.17
C ALA A 106 -3.51 -0.62 -6.46
N LEU A 107 -3.04 -1.54 -5.62
CA LEU A 107 -3.90 -2.33 -4.75
C LEU A 107 -4.44 -1.46 -3.62
N HIS A 108 -5.62 -1.80 -3.12
CA HIS A 108 -6.35 -1.01 -2.15
C HIS A 108 -6.10 -1.56 -0.74
N PRO A 109 -5.50 -0.79 0.18
CA PRO A 109 -5.28 -1.27 1.56
C PRO A 109 -6.57 -1.30 2.38
N ASP A 110 -7.49 -0.37 2.13
CA ASP A 110 -8.81 -0.34 2.74
C ASP A 110 -9.86 0.27 1.79
N LEU A 111 -11.14 0.05 2.10
CA LEU A 111 -12.30 0.54 1.38
C LEU A 111 -13.11 1.50 2.26
N VAL A 112 -12.40 2.42 2.93
CA VAL A 112 -13.02 3.42 3.81
C VAL A 112 -12.74 4.80 3.25
N ALA A 113 -13.81 5.60 3.07
CA ALA A 113 -13.70 7.02 2.81
C ALA A 113 -14.13 7.81 4.05
N SER A 114 -13.58 9.00 4.23
CA SER A 114 -13.94 9.91 5.32
C SER A 114 -14.53 11.20 4.80
N VAL A 115 -15.49 11.73 5.55
CA VAL A 115 -16.17 12.99 5.29
C VAL A 115 -16.02 13.85 6.53
N THR A 116 -15.44 15.03 6.36
CA THR A 116 -15.13 15.96 7.44
C THR A 116 -15.84 17.28 7.20
N ALA A 117 -16.59 17.77 8.17
CA ALA A 117 -17.24 19.07 8.12
C ALA A 117 -16.54 20.05 9.07
N ASN A 118 -16.04 21.15 8.51
CA ASN A 118 -15.51 22.27 9.26
C ASN A 118 -16.60 23.33 9.41
N TYR A 119 -16.86 23.77 10.63
CA TYR A 119 -17.89 24.77 10.94
C TYR A 119 -17.47 25.63 12.13
N THR A 120 -18.18 26.73 12.34
CA THR A 120 -18.00 27.59 13.52
C THR A 120 -19.17 27.35 14.46
N SER A 121 -18.91 27.03 15.73
CA SER A 121 -19.97 26.89 16.74
C SER A 121 -20.62 28.23 17.07
N ALA A 122 -21.75 28.22 17.78
CA ALA A 122 -22.40 29.45 18.28
C ALA A 122 -21.48 30.31 19.18
N SER A 123 -20.45 29.71 19.78
CA SER A 123 -19.42 30.43 20.56
C SER A 123 -18.32 31.08 19.72
N GLY A 124 -18.41 31.01 18.38
CA GLY A 124 -17.39 31.50 17.46
C GLY A 124 -16.14 30.62 17.36
N ALA A 125 -16.16 29.40 17.91
CA ALA A 125 -14.99 28.51 17.90
C ALA A 125 -15.02 27.58 16.69
N PRO A 126 -13.89 27.35 15.99
CA PRO A 126 -13.83 26.39 14.91
C PRO A 126 -13.99 24.97 15.45
N ARG A 127 -14.85 24.19 14.81
CA ARG A 127 -15.17 22.79 15.14
C ARG A 127 -15.08 21.93 13.89
N VAL A 128 -14.80 20.65 14.13
CA VAL A 128 -14.67 19.63 13.09
C VAL A 128 -15.52 18.44 13.48
N ALA A 129 -16.43 18.03 12.60
CA ALA A 129 -17.16 16.76 12.70
C ALA A 129 -16.66 15.82 11.61
N THR A 130 -16.48 14.53 11.92
CA THR A 130 -16.01 13.54 10.95
C THR A 130 -16.90 12.31 10.97
N ALA A 131 -17.21 11.79 9.79
CA ALA A 131 -17.84 10.49 9.61
C ALA A 131 -17.04 9.65 8.62
N THR A 132 -17.13 8.34 8.75
CA THR A 132 -16.50 7.39 7.83
C THR A 132 -17.55 6.52 7.17
N VAL A 133 -17.28 6.10 5.94
CA VAL A 133 -18.15 5.20 5.18
C VAL A 133 -17.32 4.05 4.64
N LYS A 134 -17.82 2.83 4.85
CA LYS A 134 -17.26 1.62 4.26
C LYS A 134 -17.88 1.43 2.87
N LEU A 135 -17.04 1.45 1.84
CA LEU A 135 -17.41 1.20 0.46
C LEU A 135 -17.49 -0.33 0.20
N PRO A 136 -18.37 -0.77 -0.70
CA PRO A 136 -18.55 -2.20 -0.97
C PRO A 136 -17.36 -2.80 -1.72
N LEU A 137 -17.03 -4.06 -1.42
CA LEU A 137 -15.92 -4.79 -2.06
C LEU A 137 -16.03 -4.81 -3.59
N LYS A 138 -17.24 -4.95 -4.14
CA LYS A 138 -17.51 -4.98 -5.59
C LYS A 138 -17.11 -3.68 -6.31
N LEU A 139 -16.84 -2.59 -5.58
CA LEU A 139 -16.32 -1.35 -6.18
C LEU A 139 -14.91 -1.56 -6.73
N VAL A 140 -14.13 -2.48 -6.13
CA VAL A 140 -12.72 -2.69 -6.46
C VAL A 140 -12.41 -4.07 -7.07
N VAL A 141 -13.34 -5.03 -6.96
CA VAL A 141 -13.18 -6.35 -7.56
C VAL A 141 -14.42 -6.75 -8.36
N LYS A 142 -14.17 -7.53 -9.41
CA LYS A 142 -15.18 -8.20 -10.23
C LYS A 142 -15.06 -9.73 -10.11
N PRO A 143 -16.18 -10.46 -10.23
CA PRO A 143 -16.16 -11.92 -10.17
C PRO A 143 -15.58 -12.52 -11.46
N VAL A 144 -14.69 -13.50 -11.32
CA VAL A 144 -14.08 -14.24 -12.44
C VAL A 144 -13.96 -15.73 -12.12
N LEU A 145 -13.69 -16.55 -13.13
CA LEU A 145 -13.38 -17.96 -12.89
C LEU A 145 -12.16 -18.13 -11.97
N PRO A 146 -12.21 -19.05 -10.99
CA PRO A 146 -11.12 -19.28 -10.07
C PRO A 146 -9.87 -19.84 -10.79
N VAL A 147 -8.71 -19.27 -10.47
CA VAL A 147 -7.42 -19.71 -11.00
C VAL A 147 -6.86 -20.85 -10.12
N LYS A 148 -6.46 -21.96 -10.75
CA LYS A 148 -6.07 -23.19 -10.02
C LYS A 148 -4.69 -23.11 -9.36
N THR A 149 -3.80 -22.29 -9.91
CA THR A 149 -2.41 -22.18 -9.48
C THR A 149 -2.05 -20.72 -9.32
N ALA A 150 -1.48 -20.37 -8.17
CA ALA A 150 -0.89 -19.06 -7.93
C ALA A 150 0.40 -19.22 -7.13
N GLU A 151 1.25 -18.20 -7.17
CA GLU A 151 2.53 -18.17 -6.46
C GLU A 151 2.35 -18.21 -4.93
N TYR A 152 1.53 -17.30 -4.38
CA TYR A 152 1.33 -17.16 -2.95
C TYR A 152 0.05 -17.83 -2.48
N LYS A 153 0.10 -18.52 -1.34
CA LYS A 153 -1.03 -19.26 -0.77
C LYS A 153 -1.12 -19.09 0.73
N ILE A 154 -2.30 -18.72 1.23
CA ILE A 154 -2.61 -18.63 2.66
C ILE A 154 -3.76 -19.57 2.96
N THR A 155 -3.67 -20.34 4.04
CA THR A 155 -4.76 -21.21 4.50
C THR A 155 -5.19 -20.77 5.89
N LEU A 156 -6.47 -20.40 6.02
CA LEU A 156 -7.12 -20.03 7.28
C LEU A 156 -7.88 -21.25 7.80
N ASP A 157 -7.65 -21.59 9.07
CA ASP A 157 -8.40 -22.61 9.79
C ASP A 157 -9.59 -21.96 10.52
N THR A 158 -10.68 -22.70 10.70
CA THR A 158 -11.88 -22.24 11.42
C THR A 158 -12.37 -23.32 12.37
N ASN A 159 -13.16 -22.95 13.39
CA ASN A 159 -13.80 -23.90 14.30
C ASN A 159 -15.20 -24.38 13.83
N LYS A 160 -15.57 -24.08 12.58
CA LYS A 160 -16.87 -24.45 11.98
C LYS A 160 -16.64 -25.10 10.62
N PRO A 161 -17.55 -25.99 10.16
CA PRO A 161 -17.48 -26.50 8.80
C PRO A 161 -17.60 -25.35 7.79
N PRO A 162 -16.92 -25.44 6.64
CA PRO A 162 -16.94 -24.36 5.67
C PRO A 162 -18.33 -24.25 5.03
N THR A 163 -18.76 -23.00 4.88
CA THR A 163 -20.00 -22.61 4.21
C THR A 163 -19.80 -22.50 2.70
N ASN A 164 -20.92 -22.57 1.99
CA ASN A 164 -20.94 -22.25 0.57
C ASN A 164 -20.51 -20.80 0.35
N LEU A 165 -19.47 -20.58 -0.45
CA LEU A 165 -18.95 -19.25 -0.72
C LEU A 165 -19.96 -18.37 -1.45
N ASN A 166 -20.90 -18.98 -2.19
CA ASN A 166 -21.97 -18.25 -2.86
C ASN A 166 -22.92 -17.55 -1.87
N ASP A 167 -23.09 -18.10 -0.67
CA ASP A 167 -23.91 -17.50 0.39
C ASP A 167 -23.15 -16.39 1.13
N ILE A 168 -21.82 -16.44 1.11
CA ILE A 168 -20.94 -15.45 1.76
C ILE A 168 -20.73 -14.23 0.86
N PHE A 169 -20.66 -14.45 -0.46
CA PHE A 169 -20.47 -13.42 -1.48
C PHE A 169 -21.56 -13.46 -2.56
N PRO A 170 -22.84 -13.27 -2.20
CA PRO A 170 -23.95 -13.35 -3.15
C PRO A 170 -23.86 -12.30 -4.26
N GLU A 171 -23.18 -11.19 -4.03
CA GLU A 171 -23.02 -10.11 -5.00
C GLU A 171 -21.82 -10.28 -5.95
N LEU A 172 -20.96 -11.27 -5.70
CA LEU A 172 -19.74 -11.58 -6.47
C LEU A 172 -19.78 -12.99 -7.08
N LEU A 173 -20.96 -13.43 -7.49
CA LEU A 173 -21.14 -14.74 -8.12
C LEU A 173 -20.69 -14.75 -9.59
N GLY A 174 -21.04 -13.71 -10.35
CA GLY A 174 -20.68 -13.57 -11.78
C GLY A 174 -20.92 -14.85 -12.58
N GLU A 175 -19.93 -15.24 -13.38
CA GLU A 175 -19.93 -16.48 -14.17
C GLU A 175 -19.95 -17.77 -13.30
N ASN A 176 -19.58 -17.68 -12.03
CA ASN A 176 -19.60 -18.81 -11.08
C ASN A 176 -20.97 -18.98 -10.39
N ALA A 177 -22.00 -18.20 -10.74
CA ALA A 177 -23.31 -18.25 -10.09
C ALA A 177 -23.94 -19.66 -10.07
N SER A 178 -23.72 -20.44 -11.13
CA SER A 178 -24.19 -21.83 -11.24
C SER A 178 -23.22 -22.87 -10.70
N GLY A 179 -22.06 -22.45 -10.20
CA GLY A 179 -20.99 -23.31 -9.71
C GLY A 179 -21.31 -23.96 -8.36
N PRO A 180 -20.58 -25.03 -7.98
CA PRO A 180 -20.82 -25.80 -6.76
C PRO A 180 -20.47 -25.06 -5.45
N GLY A 181 -20.18 -23.76 -5.49
CA GLY A 181 -20.01 -22.92 -4.30
C GLY A 181 -18.75 -23.13 -3.48
N ALA A 182 -17.83 -23.98 -3.94
CA ALA A 182 -16.61 -24.35 -3.22
C ALA A 182 -15.38 -23.50 -3.61
N ALA A 183 -15.48 -22.72 -4.69
CA ALA A 183 -14.40 -21.89 -5.20
C ALA A 183 -14.97 -20.61 -5.81
N LEU A 184 -14.35 -19.46 -5.52
CA LEU A 184 -14.65 -18.17 -6.14
C LEU A 184 -13.36 -17.46 -6.56
N GLY A 185 -13.38 -16.82 -7.73
CA GLY A 185 -12.32 -15.95 -8.22
C GLY A 185 -12.73 -14.48 -8.15
N PHE A 186 -11.82 -13.63 -7.66
CA PHE A 186 -11.99 -12.19 -7.51
C PHE A 186 -10.86 -11.50 -8.28
N GLN A 187 -11.19 -10.75 -9.33
CA GLN A 187 -10.21 -9.95 -10.08
C GLN A 187 -10.30 -8.50 -9.62
N TYR A 188 -9.18 -7.90 -9.21
CA TYR A 188 -9.11 -6.45 -9.08
C TYR A 188 -9.17 -5.80 -10.47
N TYR A 189 -9.90 -4.69 -10.61
CA TYR A 189 -9.86 -3.91 -11.85
C TYR A 189 -8.42 -3.51 -12.18
N GLY A 190 -7.95 -3.86 -13.38
CA GLY A 190 -6.56 -3.65 -13.82
C GLY A 190 -5.50 -4.42 -13.01
N GLY A 191 -5.90 -5.40 -12.20
CA GLY A 191 -5.05 -6.01 -11.17
C GLY A 191 -5.09 -7.54 -11.13
N PRO A 192 -4.49 -8.13 -10.07
CA PRO A 192 -4.34 -9.58 -9.95
C PRO A 192 -5.67 -10.28 -9.64
N ILE A 193 -5.67 -11.61 -9.81
CA ILE A 193 -6.79 -12.47 -9.43
C ILE A 193 -6.49 -13.14 -8.09
N VAL A 194 -7.46 -13.08 -7.17
CA VAL A 194 -7.45 -13.80 -5.91
C VAL A 194 -8.46 -14.92 -5.99
N THR A 195 -8.05 -16.15 -5.70
CA THR A 195 -8.94 -17.32 -5.67
C THR A 195 -9.14 -17.79 -4.24
N VAL A 196 -10.40 -17.93 -3.82
CA VAL A 196 -10.79 -18.48 -2.52
C VAL A 196 -11.36 -19.87 -2.71
N LEU A 197 -10.83 -20.85 -1.97
CA LEU A 197 -11.26 -22.24 -1.97
C LEU A 197 -11.77 -22.62 -0.58
N ALA A 198 -13.03 -23.05 -0.50
CA ALA A 198 -13.62 -23.62 0.70
C ALA A 198 -13.48 -25.16 0.65
N SER A 199 -12.75 -25.73 1.61
CA SER A 199 -12.47 -27.16 1.59
C SER A 199 -13.67 -27.99 2.08
N LYS A 200 -14.32 -28.77 1.22
CA LYS A 200 -15.48 -29.59 1.64
C LYS A 200 -15.20 -30.58 2.77
N THR A 201 -13.96 -31.04 2.91
CA THR A 201 -13.55 -32.09 3.84
C THR A 201 -12.75 -31.57 5.04
N SER A 202 -12.42 -30.28 5.09
CA SER A 202 -11.66 -29.69 6.20
C SER A 202 -12.22 -28.32 6.58
N GLN A 203 -12.05 -27.89 7.83
CA GLN A 203 -12.57 -26.60 8.33
C GLN A 203 -11.69 -25.42 7.88
N ARG A 204 -11.35 -25.37 6.59
CA ARG A 204 -10.29 -24.52 6.03
C ARG A 204 -10.73 -23.75 4.80
N TYR A 205 -10.29 -22.50 4.74
CA TYR A 205 -10.37 -21.64 3.57
C TYR A 205 -8.97 -21.34 3.06
N ARG A 206 -8.70 -21.64 1.79
CA ARG A 206 -7.42 -21.34 1.16
C ARG A 206 -7.58 -20.19 0.19
N LEU A 207 -6.76 -19.16 0.34
CA LEU A 207 -6.64 -18.04 -0.58
C LEU A 207 -5.35 -18.19 -1.39
N GLN A 208 -5.41 -17.86 -2.67
CA GLN A 208 -4.29 -17.94 -3.61
C GLN A 208 -4.25 -16.69 -4.50
N CYS A 209 -3.07 -16.13 -4.71
CA CYS A 209 -2.84 -14.97 -5.58
C CYS A 209 -1.37 -14.94 -6.04
N ASP A 210 -1.10 -14.33 -7.19
CA ASP A 210 0.27 -14.11 -7.68
C ASP A 210 0.93 -12.87 -7.06
N ARG A 211 0.20 -12.12 -6.22
CA ARG A 211 0.74 -11.03 -5.42
C ARG A 211 0.37 -11.25 -3.96
N PHE A 212 1.36 -11.22 -3.08
CA PHE A 212 1.18 -11.50 -1.66
C PHE A 212 0.17 -10.52 -1.01
N GLU A 213 0.40 -9.24 -1.22
CA GLU A 213 -0.41 -8.13 -0.72
C GLU A 213 -1.82 -8.09 -1.33
N GLY A 214 -2.03 -8.70 -2.51
CA GLY A 214 -3.33 -8.76 -3.17
C GLY A 214 -4.38 -9.58 -2.40
N MET A 215 -3.94 -10.49 -1.53
CA MET A 215 -4.84 -11.31 -0.72
C MET A 215 -5.54 -10.54 0.41
N TRP A 216 -5.01 -9.39 0.84
CA TRP A 216 -5.44 -8.69 2.06
C TRP A 216 -6.94 -8.40 2.12
N LEU A 217 -7.49 -7.66 1.15
CA LEU A 217 -8.89 -7.24 1.22
C LEU A 217 -9.84 -8.43 1.20
N ILE A 218 -9.52 -9.47 0.44
CA ILE A 218 -10.33 -10.68 0.38
C ILE A 218 -10.27 -11.45 1.71
N VAL A 219 -9.10 -11.53 2.36
CA VAL A 219 -8.98 -12.10 3.73
C VAL A 219 -9.83 -11.31 4.73
N LYS A 220 -9.76 -9.97 4.68
CA LYS A 220 -10.52 -9.07 5.56
C LYS A 220 -12.02 -9.28 5.39
N GLU A 221 -12.50 -9.27 4.14
CA GLU A 221 -13.91 -9.42 3.81
C GLU A 221 -14.43 -10.82 4.11
N LEU A 222 -13.68 -11.88 3.75
CA LEU A 222 -14.02 -13.25 4.11
C LEU A 222 -14.16 -13.40 5.63
N SER A 223 -13.19 -12.90 6.39
CA SER A 223 -13.21 -12.99 7.84
C SER A 223 -14.40 -12.26 8.46
N SER A 224 -14.67 -11.03 8.00
CA SER A 224 -15.80 -10.23 8.49
C SER A 224 -17.15 -10.89 8.16
N ARG A 225 -17.31 -11.40 6.94
CA ARG A 225 -18.57 -12.02 6.50
C ARG A 225 -18.82 -13.37 7.16
N LEU A 226 -17.79 -14.20 7.35
CA LEU A 226 -17.92 -15.45 8.10
C LEU A 226 -18.29 -15.20 9.56
N ASN A 227 -17.66 -14.22 10.21
CA ASN A 227 -18.04 -13.79 11.56
C ASN A 227 -19.53 -13.39 11.61
N ASN A 228 -19.97 -12.55 10.67
CA ASN A 228 -21.37 -12.13 10.59
C ASN A 228 -22.32 -13.29 10.29
N TYR A 229 -21.94 -14.23 9.44
CA TYR A 229 -22.76 -15.38 9.06
C TYR A 229 -22.96 -16.35 10.23
N PHE A 230 -21.89 -16.70 10.94
CA PHE A 230 -21.94 -17.69 12.02
C PHE A 230 -22.44 -17.13 13.36
N ASN A 231 -22.16 -15.86 13.65
CA ASN A 231 -22.57 -15.23 14.91
C ASN A 231 -23.98 -14.62 14.84
N LYS A 232 -24.64 -14.58 13.67
CA LYS A 232 -26.06 -14.20 13.55
C LYS A 232 -26.94 -15.19 14.32
N GLY A 233 -27.39 -14.78 15.51
CA GLY A 233 -28.41 -15.49 16.30
C GLY A 233 -27.96 -16.78 16.99
N LYS A 234 -26.64 -17.00 17.18
CA LYS A 234 -26.10 -18.21 17.82
C LYS A 234 -25.18 -17.86 18.99
N THR A 235 -25.22 -18.70 20.03
CA THR A 235 -24.44 -18.61 21.28
C THR A 235 -23.01 -19.14 21.20
N GLY A 236 -22.59 -19.72 20.06
CA GLY A 236 -21.24 -20.25 19.88
C GLY A 236 -20.33 -19.27 19.14
N SER A 237 -19.19 -18.89 19.75
CA SER A 237 -18.22 -17.98 19.12
C SER A 237 -17.54 -18.63 17.91
N PHE A 238 -17.80 -18.11 16.72
CA PHE A 238 -16.98 -18.42 15.54
C PHE A 238 -15.57 -17.86 15.71
N ALA A 239 -14.56 -18.62 15.30
CA ALA A 239 -13.17 -18.23 15.39
C ALA A 239 -12.38 -18.72 14.18
N ILE A 240 -11.44 -17.87 13.75
CA ILE A 240 -10.49 -18.13 12.65
C ILE A 240 -9.10 -18.21 13.28
N TYR A 241 -8.28 -19.12 12.78
CA TYR A 241 -6.92 -19.34 13.22
C TYR A 241 -5.98 -19.44 12.04
N TYR A 242 -4.69 -19.23 12.29
CA TYR A 242 -3.64 -19.45 11.31
C TYR A 242 -2.59 -20.41 11.88
N SER A 243 -2.47 -21.59 11.26
CA SER A 243 -1.51 -22.63 11.67
C SER A 243 -0.25 -22.70 10.78
N GLY A 244 -0.15 -21.84 9.76
CA GLY A 244 1.01 -21.77 8.87
C GLY A 244 2.21 -21.06 9.48
N GLN A 245 3.32 -21.04 8.74
CA GLN A 245 4.47 -20.19 9.06
C GLN A 245 4.14 -18.74 8.70
N VAL A 246 4.52 -17.80 9.57
CA VAL A 246 4.34 -16.37 9.29
C VAL A 246 5.18 -15.99 8.05
N PRO A 247 4.59 -15.38 7.01
CA PRO A 247 5.24 -15.09 5.73
C PRO A 247 6.19 -13.87 5.85
N LEU A 248 7.31 -14.07 6.55
CA LEU A 248 8.30 -13.00 6.79
C LEU A 248 9.03 -12.61 5.51
N GLN A 249 9.38 -13.58 4.65
CA GLN A 249 10.16 -13.30 3.45
C GLN A 249 9.35 -12.46 2.46
N GLU A 250 8.12 -12.88 2.20
CA GLU A 250 7.21 -12.18 1.29
C GLU A 250 6.90 -10.77 1.78
N TYR A 251 6.80 -10.59 3.10
CA TYR A 251 6.63 -9.26 3.69
C TYR A 251 7.90 -8.40 3.54
N PHE A 252 9.07 -8.98 3.76
CA PHE A 252 10.35 -8.27 3.62
C PHE A 252 10.65 -7.84 2.19
N ASP A 253 10.24 -8.64 1.21
CA ASP A 253 10.37 -8.28 -0.21
C ASP A 253 9.56 -7.00 -0.52
N LEU A 254 8.38 -6.81 0.09
CA LEU A 254 7.60 -5.57 -0.06
C LEU A 254 8.28 -4.35 0.58
N ILE A 255 8.93 -4.54 1.73
CA ILE A 255 9.70 -3.47 2.39
C ILE A 255 10.86 -3.05 1.50
N ASP A 256 11.57 -4.02 0.92
CA ASP A 256 12.70 -3.76 0.04
C ASP A 256 12.26 -3.01 -1.24
N ILE A 257 11.18 -3.46 -1.89
CA ILE A 257 10.63 -2.78 -3.09
C ILE A 257 10.28 -1.32 -2.80
N HIS A 258 9.56 -1.04 -1.71
CA HIS A 258 9.19 0.33 -1.33
C HIS A 258 10.42 1.19 -1.01
N PHE A 259 11.39 0.62 -0.28
CA PHE A 259 12.60 1.32 0.11
C PHE A 259 13.51 1.65 -1.09
N GLU A 260 13.62 0.76 -2.07
CA GLU A 260 14.39 1.02 -3.31
C GLU A 260 13.84 2.22 -4.08
N PHE A 261 12.51 2.37 -4.19
CA PHE A 261 11.92 3.55 -4.83
C PHE A 261 12.20 4.85 -4.06
N ARG A 262 12.31 4.78 -2.72
CA ARG A 262 12.72 5.93 -1.90
C ARG A 262 14.19 6.30 -2.12
N LEU A 263 15.09 5.32 -2.17
CA LEU A 263 16.50 5.54 -2.50
C LEU A 263 16.64 6.16 -3.89
N ASN A 264 15.87 5.68 -4.87
CA ASN A 264 15.89 6.24 -6.20
C ASN A 264 15.32 7.67 -6.24
N ALA A 265 14.28 7.98 -5.46
CA ALA A 265 13.75 9.33 -5.35
C ALA A 265 14.81 10.33 -4.86
N ASP A 266 15.58 9.94 -3.84
CA ASP A 266 16.65 10.79 -3.28
C ASP A 266 17.80 10.97 -4.29
N ARG A 267 18.21 9.90 -4.98
CA ARG A 267 19.21 9.97 -6.06
C ARG A 267 18.77 10.91 -7.19
N CYS A 268 17.53 10.77 -7.67
CA CYS A 268 16.99 11.63 -8.73
C CYS A 268 16.94 13.10 -8.29
N LYS A 269 16.56 13.37 -7.04
CA LYS A 269 16.55 14.72 -6.46
C LYS A 269 17.94 15.34 -6.40
N GLU A 270 18.95 14.57 -5.99
CA GLU A 270 20.34 15.03 -5.97
C GLU A 270 20.84 15.36 -7.39
N LEU A 271 20.62 14.47 -8.35
CA LEU A 271 21.00 14.68 -9.76
C LEU A 271 20.32 15.90 -10.37
N LEU A 272 19.02 16.09 -10.10
CA LEU A 272 18.27 17.26 -10.55
C LEU A 272 18.85 18.55 -9.94
N SER A 273 19.20 18.53 -8.65
CA SER A 273 19.84 19.66 -7.98
C SER A 273 21.17 20.03 -8.63
N GLN A 274 22.02 19.04 -8.91
CA GLN A 274 23.30 19.23 -9.58
C GLN A 274 23.11 19.80 -11.00
N ARG A 275 22.22 19.24 -11.82
CA ARG A 275 21.96 19.71 -13.19
C ARG A 275 21.33 21.09 -13.21
N SER A 276 20.44 21.40 -12.27
CA SER A 276 19.85 22.73 -12.12
C SER A 276 20.88 23.78 -11.72
N ALA A 277 21.87 23.43 -10.89
CA ALA A 277 22.98 24.31 -10.55
C ALA A 277 23.89 24.58 -11.76
N GLN A 278 24.21 23.53 -12.54
CA GLN A 278 24.98 23.65 -13.78
C GLN A 278 24.26 24.54 -14.80
N PHE A 279 22.97 24.30 -15.03
CA PHE A 279 22.14 25.09 -15.95
C PHE A 279 22.16 26.58 -15.59
N ARG A 280 21.94 26.91 -14.31
CA ARG A 280 22.02 28.29 -13.81
C ARG A 280 23.41 28.90 -13.99
N SER A 281 24.47 28.11 -13.82
CA SER A 281 25.85 28.57 -14.04
C SER A 281 26.11 28.93 -15.51
N ILE A 282 25.65 28.08 -16.43
CA ILE A 282 25.76 28.30 -17.88
C ILE A 282 24.96 29.54 -18.28
N GLN A 283 23.71 29.67 -17.80
CA GLN A 283 22.87 30.84 -18.06
C GLN A 283 23.53 32.15 -17.59
N ARG A 284 24.10 32.18 -16.37
CA ARG A 284 24.84 33.36 -15.86
C ARG A 284 26.01 33.73 -16.77
N ARG A 285 26.76 32.72 -17.25
CA ARG A 285 27.89 32.94 -18.15
C ARG A 285 27.45 33.46 -19.52
N LEU A 286 26.39 32.89 -20.10
CA LEU A 286 25.78 33.36 -21.34
C LEU A 286 25.27 34.80 -21.22
N LEU A 287 24.57 35.13 -20.14
CA LEU A 287 24.06 36.48 -19.90
C LEU A 287 25.19 37.50 -19.79
N THR A 288 26.27 37.15 -19.10
CA THR A 288 27.46 38.01 -19.00
C THR A 288 28.09 38.26 -20.38
N ARG A 289 28.16 37.23 -21.22
CA ARG A 289 28.66 37.34 -22.61
C ARG A 289 27.74 38.16 -23.50
N PHE A 290 26.42 38.02 -23.38
CA PHE A 290 25.46 38.82 -24.15
C PHE A 290 25.39 40.29 -23.74
N LYS A 291 25.78 40.61 -22.50
CA LYS A 291 25.87 42.01 -22.02
C LYS A 291 27.14 42.72 -22.49
N ASP A 292 28.15 41.97 -22.93
CA ASP A 292 29.39 42.52 -23.46
C ASP A 292 29.14 43.21 -24.82
N LYS A 293 29.66 44.42 -24.99
CA LYS A 293 29.51 45.19 -26.24
C LYS A 293 30.41 44.66 -27.36
N THR A 294 31.44 43.88 -27.01
CA THR A 294 32.33 43.23 -27.98
C THR A 294 31.85 41.80 -28.28
N PRO A 295 31.57 41.46 -29.55
CA PRO A 295 31.06 40.13 -29.92
C PRO A 295 32.15 39.08 -29.75
N ALA A 296 32.13 38.36 -28.62
CA ALA A 296 32.98 37.20 -28.38
C ALA A 296 32.24 35.90 -28.76
N PRO A 297 32.90 34.91 -29.39
CA PRO A 297 32.28 33.65 -29.74
C PRO A 297 31.77 32.91 -28.50
N LEU A 298 30.57 32.34 -28.58
CA LEU A 298 29.89 31.67 -27.45
C LEU A 298 30.53 30.33 -27.04
N GLN A 299 31.55 29.85 -27.76
CA GLN A 299 32.33 28.64 -27.43
C GLN A 299 31.45 27.42 -27.07
N ASN A 300 30.42 27.13 -27.87
CA ASN A 300 29.49 26.00 -27.69
C ASN A 300 28.67 26.03 -26.37
N LEU A 301 28.64 27.16 -25.65
CA LEU A 301 27.84 27.32 -24.43
C LEU A 301 26.34 27.20 -24.69
N ASP A 302 25.89 27.54 -25.88
CA ASP A 302 24.55 27.34 -26.39
C ASP A 302 24.20 25.85 -26.54
N THR A 303 25.09 25.06 -27.14
CA THR A 303 24.93 23.59 -27.23
C THR A 303 24.95 22.94 -25.84
N LEU A 304 25.83 23.41 -24.94
CA LEU A 304 25.88 22.91 -23.57
C LEU A 304 24.59 23.25 -22.80
N LEU A 305 24.05 24.46 -22.98
CA LEU A 305 22.80 24.88 -22.36
C LEU A 305 21.64 23.98 -22.81
N GLU A 306 21.53 23.72 -24.11
CA GLU A 306 20.51 22.83 -24.68
C GLU A 306 20.67 21.39 -24.15
N GLY A 307 21.89 20.88 -24.08
CA GLY A 307 22.18 19.56 -23.51
C GLY A 307 21.76 19.45 -22.04
N THR A 308 22.12 20.43 -21.21
CA THR A 308 21.72 20.44 -19.78
C THR A 308 20.20 20.62 -19.64
N TYR A 309 19.56 21.40 -20.49
CA TYR A 309 18.10 21.55 -20.49
C TYR A 309 17.39 20.23 -20.75
N ARG A 310 17.80 19.48 -21.79
CA ARG A 310 17.25 18.15 -22.07
C ARG A 310 17.47 17.17 -20.93
N GLN A 311 18.64 17.19 -20.30
CA GLN A 311 18.92 16.36 -19.11
C GLN A 311 17.97 16.69 -17.95
N ILE A 312 17.65 17.97 -17.72
CA ILE A 312 16.69 18.37 -16.69
C ILE A 312 15.29 17.85 -17.02
N LEU A 313 14.86 17.93 -18.29
CA LEU A 313 13.56 17.39 -18.71
C LEU A 313 13.47 15.88 -18.48
N HIS A 314 14.48 15.11 -18.92
CA HIS A 314 14.51 13.67 -18.69
C HIS A 314 14.53 13.29 -17.21
N LEU A 315 15.24 14.07 -16.37
CA LEU A 315 15.21 13.86 -14.92
C LEU A 315 13.85 14.17 -14.31
N ALA A 316 13.12 15.17 -14.83
CA ALA A 316 11.77 15.48 -14.38
C ALA A 316 10.80 14.33 -14.67
N ASP A 317 10.81 13.79 -15.90
CA ASP A 317 10.00 12.63 -16.28
C ASP A 317 10.32 11.41 -15.39
N ALA A 318 11.61 11.12 -15.18
CA ALA A 318 12.05 10.02 -14.32
C ALA A 318 11.61 10.19 -12.85
N ILE A 319 11.54 11.42 -12.34
CA ILE A 319 11.04 11.72 -11.00
C ILE A 319 9.53 11.45 -10.91
N GLU A 320 8.76 11.84 -11.93
CA GLU A 320 7.31 11.59 -11.97
C GLU A 320 6.99 10.08 -12.04
N ASP A 321 7.73 9.34 -12.87
CA ASP A 321 7.61 7.87 -12.96
C ASP A 321 8.00 7.18 -11.66
N ASN A 322 9.09 7.62 -11.03
CA ASN A 322 9.52 7.08 -9.75
C ASN A 322 8.50 7.38 -8.65
N LYS A 323 7.97 8.60 -8.60
CA LYS A 323 6.93 8.98 -7.62
C LYS A 323 5.69 8.10 -7.76
N THR A 324 5.22 7.92 -8.98
CA THR A 324 4.07 7.05 -9.27
C THR A 324 4.36 5.61 -8.82
N SER A 325 5.56 5.10 -9.09
CA SER A 325 5.96 3.75 -8.70
C SER A 325 6.11 3.60 -7.18
N GLN A 326 6.62 4.63 -6.50
CA GLN A 326 6.71 4.68 -5.04
C GLN A 326 5.32 4.68 -4.39
N GLU A 327 4.35 5.43 -4.92
CA GLU A 327 2.96 5.44 -4.43
C GLU A 327 2.31 4.05 -4.58
N ILE A 328 2.52 3.37 -5.72
CA ILE A 328 2.06 1.97 -5.90
C ILE A 328 2.71 1.04 -4.88
N ALA A 329 4.03 1.14 -4.70
CA ALA A 329 4.77 0.32 -3.75
C ALA A 329 4.32 0.57 -2.31
N ALA A 330 4.02 1.83 -1.96
CA ALA A 330 3.49 2.20 -0.65
C ALA A 330 2.11 1.58 -0.39
N CYS A 331 1.20 1.61 -1.37
CA CYS A 331 -0.08 0.90 -1.28
C CYS A 331 0.09 -0.62 -1.18
N GLY A 332 1.06 -1.19 -1.90
CA GLY A 332 1.41 -2.60 -1.81
C GLY A 332 1.93 -3.00 -0.43
N LEU A 333 2.89 -2.23 0.10
CA LEU A 333 3.42 -2.42 1.45
C LEU A 333 2.35 -2.20 2.53
N SER A 334 1.46 -1.24 2.35
CA SER A 334 0.32 -0.99 3.25
C SER A 334 -0.63 -2.20 3.33
N SER A 335 -1.04 -2.71 2.17
CA SER A 335 -1.89 -3.91 2.04
C SER A 335 -1.19 -5.15 2.61
N GLY A 336 0.09 -5.33 2.29
CA GLY A 336 0.91 -6.42 2.81
C GLY A 336 1.11 -6.35 4.32
N THR A 337 1.31 -5.14 4.87
CA THR A 337 1.43 -4.91 6.32
C THR A 337 0.14 -5.24 7.05
N HIS A 338 -1.01 -4.83 6.50
CA HIS A 338 -2.29 -5.22 7.06
C HIS A 338 -2.48 -6.74 7.08
N LEU A 339 -2.18 -7.42 5.97
CA LEU A 339 -2.25 -8.88 5.89
C LEU A 339 -1.31 -9.55 6.89
N PHE A 340 -0.06 -9.09 6.95
CA PHE A 340 0.95 -9.59 7.87
C PHE A 340 0.51 -9.45 9.34
N ASN A 341 0.06 -8.26 9.73
CA ASN A 341 -0.45 -8.00 11.08
C ASN A 341 -1.67 -8.87 11.41
N TYR A 342 -2.59 -9.05 10.45
CA TYR A 342 -3.77 -9.87 10.66
C TYR A 342 -3.43 -11.36 10.77
N ILE A 343 -2.46 -11.86 10.00
CA ILE A 343 -1.94 -13.23 10.15
C ILE A 343 -1.36 -13.41 11.55
N ILE A 344 -0.56 -12.45 12.04
CA ILE A 344 0.01 -12.50 13.40
C ILE A 344 -1.11 -12.55 14.44
N LYS A 345 -2.15 -11.72 14.29
CA LYS A 345 -3.33 -11.74 15.17
C LYS A 345 -3.95 -13.14 15.26
N LEU A 346 -4.17 -13.78 14.11
CA LEU A 346 -4.76 -15.11 14.02
C LEU A 346 -3.82 -16.23 14.51
N TRP A 347 -2.51 -16.05 14.31
CA TRP A 347 -1.47 -17.01 14.71
C TRP A 347 -1.26 -17.06 16.22
N THR A 348 -1.27 -15.90 16.87
CA THR A 348 -1.06 -15.76 18.33
C THR A 348 -2.36 -15.69 19.14
N ASN A 349 -3.51 -15.64 18.46
CA ASN A 349 -4.82 -15.44 19.08
C ASN A 349 -4.85 -14.17 19.97
N MET A 350 -4.31 -13.08 19.44
CA MET A 350 -4.25 -11.78 20.11
C MET A 350 -5.62 -11.15 20.31
N SER A 351 -5.77 -10.45 21.43
CA SER A 351 -6.94 -9.60 21.69
C SER A 351 -6.99 -8.39 20.74
N ASP A 352 -8.16 -7.74 20.65
CA ASP A 352 -8.30 -6.51 19.85
C ASP A 352 -7.44 -5.35 20.37
N GLU A 353 -7.14 -5.32 21.67
CA GLU A 353 -6.25 -4.31 22.27
C GLU A 353 -4.80 -4.54 21.85
N GLU A 354 -4.31 -5.78 21.94
CA GLU A 354 -2.98 -6.14 21.47
C GLU A 354 -2.83 -5.93 19.96
N TYR A 355 -3.89 -6.24 19.20
CA TYR A 355 -3.91 -5.99 17.77
C TYR A 355 -3.80 -4.49 17.43
N LYS A 356 -4.43 -3.61 18.22
CA LYS A 356 -4.25 -2.15 18.07
C LYS A 356 -2.81 -1.73 18.34
N VAL A 357 -2.16 -2.28 19.36
CA VAL A 357 -0.73 -2.01 19.63
C VAL A 357 0.13 -2.50 18.47
N LEU A 358 -0.14 -3.69 17.93
CA LEU A 358 0.56 -4.22 16.76
C LEU A 358 0.40 -3.30 15.54
N LEU A 359 -0.83 -2.85 15.25
CA LEU A 359 -1.11 -1.92 14.17
C LEU A 359 -0.43 -0.57 14.34
N ASN A 360 -0.17 -0.11 15.56
CA ASN A 360 0.58 1.12 15.79
C ASN A 360 2.11 0.91 15.76
N THR A 361 2.56 -0.33 16.00
CA THR A 361 3.99 -0.69 16.01
C THR A 361 4.50 -0.94 14.60
N ILE A 362 3.82 -1.82 13.86
CA ILE A 362 4.07 -2.07 12.44
C ILE A 362 2.91 -1.43 11.70
N THR A 363 3.00 -0.12 11.48
CA THR A 363 1.90 0.66 10.93
C THR A 363 1.59 0.28 9.49
N PRO A 364 0.32 0.00 9.13
CA PRO A 364 -0.05 -0.15 7.73
C PRO A 364 -0.14 1.19 7.00
N VAL A 365 -0.11 2.32 7.72
CA VAL A 365 -0.12 3.66 7.12
C VAL A 365 1.30 3.98 6.65
N VAL A 366 1.54 3.84 5.35
CA VAL A 366 2.83 4.13 4.71
C VAL A 366 2.85 5.61 4.33
N THR A 367 3.49 6.44 5.15
CA THR A 367 3.74 7.86 4.84
C THR A 367 5.21 8.08 4.58
N ASP A 368 5.51 8.66 3.42
CA ASP A 368 6.84 9.17 3.09
C ASP A 368 6.79 10.69 3.04
N SER A 369 7.49 11.33 3.97
CA SER A 369 7.77 12.75 3.96
C SER A 369 9.21 12.98 3.49
N LEU A 370 9.60 14.25 3.29
CA LEU A 370 10.95 14.60 2.87
C LEU A 370 12.02 14.18 3.91
N ASP A 371 11.66 14.16 5.18
CA ASP A 371 12.61 13.94 6.28
C ASP A 371 12.42 12.58 6.98
N ASN A 372 11.18 12.08 7.03
CA ASN A 372 10.83 10.83 7.70
C ASN A 372 10.06 9.91 6.76
N GLY A 373 10.35 8.61 6.80
CA GLY A 373 9.55 7.61 6.11
C GLY A 373 9.12 6.46 7.01
N TRP A 374 8.51 5.48 6.35
CA TRP A 374 7.89 4.35 7.02
C TRP A 374 8.91 3.44 7.72
N VAL A 375 10.05 3.15 7.09
CA VAL A 375 11.08 2.23 7.60
C VAL A 375 11.65 2.72 8.93
N GLU A 376 11.98 4.01 9.01
CA GLU A 376 12.52 4.69 10.18
C GLU A 376 11.53 4.65 11.34
N SER A 377 10.26 4.95 11.04
CA SER A 377 9.17 4.99 11.99
C SER A 377 8.87 3.61 12.59
N VAL A 378 8.81 2.58 11.74
CA VAL A 378 8.58 1.20 12.17
C VAL A 378 9.79 0.63 12.92
N ASP A 379 11.02 0.89 12.48
CA ASP A 379 12.22 0.46 13.20
C ASP A 379 12.25 1.06 14.62
N ALA A 380 11.94 2.35 14.75
CA ALA A 380 11.87 3.02 16.05
C ALA A 380 10.76 2.43 16.94
N ALA A 381 9.56 2.23 16.40
CA ALA A 381 8.42 1.68 17.14
C ALA A 381 8.66 0.23 17.59
N VAL A 382 9.15 -0.63 16.68
CA VAL A 382 9.49 -2.03 16.99
C VAL A 382 10.63 -2.08 18.00
N THR A 383 11.65 -1.24 17.86
CA THR A 383 12.75 -1.15 18.85
C THR A 383 12.23 -0.74 20.22
N HIS A 384 11.33 0.23 20.28
CA HIS A 384 10.71 0.66 21.54
C HIS A 384 9.95 -0.49 22.21
N VAL A 385 9.10 -1.21 21.47
CA VAL A 385 8.36 -2.39 21.96
C VAL A 385 9.33 -3.50 22.42
N LEU A 386 10.39 -3.77 21.67
CA LEU A 386 11.40 -4.77 22.01
C LEU A 386 12.16 -4.47 23.31
N ARG A 387 12.35 -3.18 23.62
CA ARG A 387 13.08 -2.67 24.79
C ARG A 387 12.21 -2.32 25.98
N THR A 388 10.89 -2.26 25.81
CA THR A 388 9.93 -1.98 26.89
C THR A 388 9.12 -3.23 27.20
N THR A 389 8.02 -3.45 26.48
CA THR A 389 7.04 -4.52 26.74
C THR A 389 7.60 -5.92 26.52
N LEU A 390 8.56 -6.08 25.60
CA LEU A 390 9.16 -7.39 25.28
C LEU A 390 10.60 -7.54 25.80
N ALA A 391 11.07 -6.65 26.67
CA ALA A 391 12.43 -6.73 27.22
C ALA A 391 12.60 -7.96 28.12
N LYS A 392 13.74 -8.67 28.01
CA LYS A 392 14.04 -9.83 28.87
C LYS A 392 14.82 -9.44 30.13
N ALA A 393 15.61 -8.37 30.07
CA ALA A 393 16.47 -7.93 31.16
C ALA A 393 16.45 -6.40 31.30
N ALA A 394 16.68 -5.90 32.53
CA ALA A 394 16.76 -4.46 32.81
C ALA A 394 17.85 -3.73 32.02
N LYS A 395 18.92 -4.44 31.60
CA LYS A 395 19.97 -3.87 30.73
C LYS A 395 19.48 -3.53 29.31
N ASP A 396 18.43 -4.21 28.84
CA ASP A 396 17.84 -3.99 27.51
C ASP A 396 16.94 -2.75 27.45
N GLN A 397 16.51 -2.23 28.62
CA GLN A 397 15.57 -1.11 28.77
C GLN A 397 16.21 0.27 28.55
N THR A 398 17.47 0.33 28.10
CA THR A 398 18.11 1.59 27.74
C THR A 398 17.48 2.16 26.46
N LEU A 399 16.73 3.26 26.61
CA LEU A 399 16.09 4.00 25.52
C LEU A 399 16.84 5.30 25.29
N ASN A 400 17.77 5.31 24.33
CA ASN A 400 18.28 6.56 23.76
C ASN A 400 17.66 6.70 22.36
N PRO A 401 16.59 7.50 22.19
CA PRO A 401 15.96 7.68 20.89
C PRO A 401 16.99 8.30 19.94
N GLN A 402 17.30 7.57 18.87
CA GLN A 402 18.16 8.08 17.81
C GLN A 402 17.32 9.00 16.90
N PRO A 403 17.95 10.03 16.29
CA PRO A 403 17.29 10.80 15.24
C PRO A 403 16.75 9.87 14.14
N LEU A 404 15.53 10.14 13.68
CA LEU A 404 14.94 9.43 12.54
C LEU A 404 15.66 9.92 11.29
N GLN A 405 16.50 9.07 10.71
CA GLN A 405 17.23 9.33 9.48
C GLN A 405 17.06 8.15 8.55
N MET A 406 17.03 8.42 7.25
CA MET A 406 16.94 7.38 6.23
C MET A 406 18.13 6.42 6.37
N PRO A 407 17.88 5.11 6.55
CA PRO A 407 18.95 4.14 6.67
C PRO A 407 19.63 3.91 5.31
N GLU A 408 20.76 3.20 5.31
CA GLU A 408 21.41 2.75 4.07
C GLU A 408 20.72 1.50 3.49
N ASP A 409 20.14 0.66 4.36
CA ASP A 409 19.45 -0.56 3.98
C ASP A 409 18.26 -0.88 4.90
N THR A 410 17.50 -1.90 4.54
CA THR A 410 16.36 -2.42 5.31
C THR A 410 16.76 -3.54 6.28
N THR A 411 18.04 -3.91 6.36
CA THR A 411 18.50 -5.08 7.12
C THR A 411 18.15 -4.97 8.60
N LYS A 412 18.29 -3.77 9.16
CA LYS A 412 18.03 -3.51 10.58
C LYS A 412 16.55 -3.67 10.94
N VAL A 413 15.66 -3.02 10.19
CA VAL A 413 14.21 -3.11 10.44
C VAL A 413 13.73 -4.56 10.28
N LYS A 414 14.19 -5.28 9.26
CA LYS A 414 13.84 -6.69 9.03
C LYS A 414 14.27 -7.58 10.21
N LYS A 415 15.49 -7.39 10.73
CA LYS A 415 15.97 -8.11 11.92
C LYS A 415 15.13 -7.82 13.16
N HIS A 416 14.77 -6.55 13.40
CA HIS A 416 13.94 -6.18 14.55
C HIS A 416 12.51 -6.72 14.44
N VAL A 417 11.89 -6.65 13.27
CA VAL A 417 10.58 -7.25 13.02
C VAL A 417 10.65 -8.77 13.25
N ALA A 418 11.62 -9.47 12.66
CA ALA A 418 11.79 -10.91 12.87
C ALA A 418 11.98 -11.27 14.35
N LEU A 419 12.77 -10.51 15.09
CA LEU A 419 12.97 -10.70 16.53
C LEU A 419 11.68 -10.48 17.32
N MET A 420 10.88 -9.48 16.96
CA MET A 420 9.57 -9.24 17.58
C MET A 420 8.65 -10.44 17.35
N ILE A 421 8.56 -10.94 16.12
CA ILE A 421 7.74 -12.12 15.78
C ILE A 421 8.22 -13.38 16.53
N ASP A 422 9.52 -13.60 16.64
CA ASP A 422 10.09 -14.71 17.43
C ASP A 422 9.69 -14.62 18.92
N LYS A 423 9.73 -13.42 19.52
CA LYS A 423 9.28 -13.21 20.90
C LYS A 423 7.78 -13.47 21.06
N LEU A 424 6.95 -13.00 20.12
CA LEU A 424 5.51 -13.26 20.13
C LEU A 424 5.21 -14.78 19.98
N GLY A 425 5.96 -15.48 19.14
CA GLY A 425 5.86 -16.94 19.00
C GLY A 425 6.24 -17.73 20.25
N LYS A 426 7.07 -17.14 21.12
CA LYS A 426 7.43 -17.68 22.45
C LYS A 426 6.40 -17.32 23.54
N GLY A 427 5.28 -16.70 23.17
CA GLY A 427 4.18 -16.37 24.09
C GLY A 427 4.28 -14.99 24.73
N ALA A 428 5.20 -14.12 24.29
CA ALA A 428 5.24 -12.74 24.77
C ALA A 428 3.98 -11.98 24.30
N ARG A 429 3.51 -11.03 25.12
CA ARG A 429 2.27 -10.26 24.90
C ARG A 429 2.60 -8.78 24.77
N LEU A 430 1.80 -8.04 24.00
CA LEU A 430 2.05 -6.62 23.70
C LEU A 430 1.46 -5.67 24.75
N VAL A 431 0.56 -6.16 25.60
CA VAL A 431 -0.12 -5.39 26.65
C VAL A 431 0.07 -6.12 27.98
N GLU A 432 0.49 -5.39 29.01
CA GLU A 432 0.63 -5.91 30.37
C GLU A 432 -0.74 -6.04 31.06
N GLY A 433 -0.97 -7.12 31.80
CA GLY A 433 -2.14 -7.27 32.68
C GLY A 433 -3.39 -7.92 32.06
N LEU A 434 -3.36 -8.34 30.79
CA LEU A 434 -4.44 -9.16 30.22
C LEU A 434 -4.34 -10.61 30.73
N PRO A 435 -5.47 -11.27 31.10
CA PRO A 435 -5.44 -12.67 31.51
C PRO A 435 -4.85 -13.53 30.40
N THR A 436 -3.88 -14.38 30.75
CA THR A 436 -3.30 -15.37 29.85
C THR A 436 -4.42 -16.21 29.24
N ASN A 437 -4.73 -15.96 27.97
CA ASN A 437 -5.47 -16.95 27.18
C ASN A 437 -4.62 -18.21 27.19
N ALA A 438 -5.11 -19.25 27.87
CA ALA A 438 -4.44 -20.54 27.95
C ALA A 438 -4.03 -20.96 26.53
N ALA A 439 -2.72 -21.06 26.32
CA ALA A 439 -2.18 -21.58 25.09
C ALA A 439 -2.81 -22.94 24.84
N VAL A 440 -3.61 -23.06 23.77
CA VAL A 440 -3.92 -24.37 23.21
C VAL A 440 -2.62 -24.85 22.59
N ASN A 441 -1.82 -25.55 23.40
CA ASN A 441 -0.69 -26.33 22.93
C ASN A 441 -1.19 -27.33 21.88
N ILE A 442 -1.14 -26.94 20.61
CA ILE A 442 -1.14 -27.91 19.52
C ILE A 442 0.29 -28.44 19.47
N ALA A 443 0.58 -29.41 20.34
CA ALA A 443 1.72 -30.28 20.15
C ALA A 443 1.57 -30.97 18.77
N PRO A 444 2.62 -31.03 17.93
CA PRO A 444 2.56 -31.83 16.72
C PRO A 444 2.44 -33.30 17.13
N SER A 445 1.26 -33.89 16.87
CA SER A 445 1.05 -35.32 17.04
C SER A 445 2.02 -36.09 16.13
N PRO A 446 2.78 -37.08 16.63
CA PRO A 446 3.67 -37.87 15.80
C PRO A 446 2.85 -38.64 14.76
N ARG A 447 3.13 -38.39 13.48
CA ARG A 447 2.59 -39.21 12.38
C ARG A 447 3.11 -40.64 12.56
N LYS A 448 2.21 -41.56 12.88
CA LYS A 448 2.42 -42.99 12.69
C LYS A 448 2.46 -43.28 11.20
N GLU A 449 3.64 -43.59 10.67
CA GLU A 449 3.77 -44.25 9.38
C GLU A 449 3.05 -45.60 9.45
N LYS A 450 1.89 -45.71 8.81
CA LYS A 450 1.29 -47.01 8.50
C LYS A 450 1.85 -47.47 7.16
N LYS A 451 2.66 -48.54 7.23
CA LYS A 451 2.96 -49.43 6.10
C LYS A 451 1.68 -49.76 5.35
N VAL A 452 1.60 -49.37 4.09
CA VAL A 452 0.56 -49.86 3.18
C VAL A 452 1.07 -51.17 2.59
N SER A 453 0.47 -52.26 3.05
CA SER A 453 0.47 -53.57 2.38
C SER A 453 -0.41 -53.45 1.14
N ALA A 454 0.18 -53.63 -0.04
CA ALA A 454 -0.54 -53.71 -1.31
C ALA A 454 -0.64 -55.16 -1.74
N THR A 455 -1.82 -55.75 -1.58
CA THR A 455 -2.23 -56.96 -2.28
C THR A 455 -3.14 -56.52 -3.42
N SER A 456 -2.70 -56.66 -4.67
CA SER A 456 -3.55 -57.15 -5.76
C SER A 456 -2.72 -57.46 -7.00
N LYS A 457 -2.88 -58.72 -7.41
CA LYS A 457 -2.38 -59.42 -8.58
C LYS A 457 -2.59 -58.64 -9.87
N THR A 458 -1.59 -58.67 -10.75
CA THR A 458 -1.75 -59.03 -12.17
C THR A 458 -0.39 -59.37 -12.79
N VAL A 459 -0.31 -60.62 -13.27
CA VAL A 459 0.32 -61.13 -14.49
C VAL A 459 1.83 -60.91 -14.70
N MET A 460 2.50 -62.07 -14.74
CA MET A 460 3.90 -62.30 -15.11
C MET A 460 4.14 -61.97 -16.59
N GLU A 461 5.31 -61.43 -16.95
CA GLU A 461 6.15 -62.02 -18.00
C GLU A 461 7.59 -61.44 -17.96
N ASN A 462 8.54 -62.35 -17.73
CA ASN A 462 9.95 -62.41 -18.16
C ASN A 462 10.94 -61.25 -17.93
N GLY A 463 12.08 -61.61 -17.31
CA GLY A 463 13.38 -61.07 -17.74
C GLY A 463 14.41 -60.77 -16.65
N HIS A 464 15.18 -61.80 -16.30
CA HIS A 464 16.61 -61.78 -15.96
C HIS A 464 17.12 -61.01 -14.71
N ILE A 465 17.76 -61.78 -13.83
CA ILE A 465 18.60 -61.38 -12.71
C ILE A 465 20.03 -61.23 -13.25
N ASP A 466 20.73 -60.18 -12.84
CA ASP A 466 22.16 -60.30 -12.56
C ASP A 466 22.58 -59.41 -11.39
N ASN A 467 23.36 -60.03 -10.51
CA ASN A 467 23.90 -59.53 -9.25
C ASN A 467 25.06 -58.55 -9.47
N SER A 468 25.25 -57.60 -8.55
CA SER A 468 26.44 -57.62 -7.66
C SER A 468 26.52 -56.43 -6.71
N ASP A 469 27.01 -56.77 -5.52
CA ASP A 469 27.34 -55.97 -4.36
C ASP A 469 28.20 -54.72 -4.64
N ASN A 470 27.98 -53.66 -3.86
CA ASN A 470 28.90 -53.37 -2.74
C ASN A 470 28.41 -52.20 -1.88
N THR A 471 28.59 -52.42 -0.59
CA THR A 471 28.44 -51.48 0.51
C THR A 471 29.65 -50.55 0.55
N GLU A 472 29.45 -49.26 0.81
CA GLU A 472 30.34 -48.50 1.68
C GLU A 472 29.69 -47.20 2.17
N THR A 473 29.81 -47.02 3.48
CA THR A 473 29.21 -45.98 4.31
C THR A 473 30.17 -44.81 4.40
N LEU A 474 29.77 -43.58 4.07
CA LEU A 474 30.49 -42.38 4.50
C LEU A 474 29.52 -41.22 4.84
N ILE A 475 29.40 -40.97 6.14
CA ILE A 475 29.12 -39.68 6.79
C ILE A 475 30.24 -38.72 6.31
N GLY A 476 30.03 -37.51 5.80
CA GLY A 476 29.07 -36.48 6.16
C GLY A 476 29.83 -35.29 6.76
N SER A 477 30.44 -34.43 5.93
CA SER A 477 30.75 -33.03 6.32
C SER A 477 31.08 -32.14 5.11
N GLN A 478 30.63 -30.89 5.21
CA GLN A 478 31.03 -29.67 4.50
C GLN A 478 30.49 -29.36 3.09
N TYR A 479 29.65 -28.32 3.08
CA TYR A 479 29.67 -27.14 2.20
C TYR A 479 30.03 -27.37 0.72
N GLY A 480 28.99 -27.36 -0.12
CA GLY A 480 29.09 -27.22 -1.56
C GLY A 480 27.94 -26.40 -2.10
N MET A 481 28.28 -25.20 -2.58
CA MET A 481 27.45 -24.33 -3.42
C MET A 481 26.82 -25.11 -4.58
N SER A 482 25.50 -25.04 -4.74
CA SER A 482 24.83 -25.48 -5.96
C SER A 482 23.97 -24.35 -6.50
N LYS A 483 24.50 -23.70 -7.54
CA LYS A 483 23.79 -22.78 -8.44
C LYS A 483 22.60 -23.51 -9.07
N HIS A 484 21.38 -23.05 -8.81
CA HIS A 484 20.23 -23.35 -9.65
C HIS A 484 19.93 -22.15 -10.55
N LYS A 485 20.12 -22.35 -11.86
CA LYS A 485 19.65 -21.48 -12.94
C LYS A 485 18.13 -21.27 -12.79
N ARG A 486 17.72 -20.06 -12.42
CA ARG A 486 16.34 -19.56 -12.59
C ARG A 486 16.27 -18.81 -13.92
N LYS A 487 15.21 -19.08 -14.69
CA LYS A 487 14.76 -18.23 -15.79
C LYS A 487 14.15 -16.97 -15.18
N GLU A 488 14.63 -15.82 -15.59
CA GLU A 488 14.09 -14.50 -15.25
C GLU A 488 12.67 -14.35 -15.83
N PRO A 489 11.73 -13.74 -15.09
CA PRO A 489 10.59 -13.07 -15.68
C PRO A 489 11.06 -11.70 -16.23
N GLU A 490 10.61 -11.33 -17.43
CA GLU A 490 10.91 -10.05 -18.07
C GLU A 490 10.47 -8.87 -17.17
N MET A 491 11.42 -8.34 -16.40
CA MET A 491 11.36 -6.99 -15.85
C MET A 491 12.17 -6.07 -16.75
N LEU A 492 11.55 -4.99 -17.21
CA LEU A 492 12.21 -3.89 -17.91
C LEU A 492 13.31 -3.31 -17.01
N SER A 493 14.53 -3.79 -17.20
CA SER A 493 15.75 -3.22 -16.65
C SER A 493 15.98 -1.85 -17.28
N MET A 494 15.62 -0.79 -16.55
CA MET A 494 15.99 0.61 -16.86
C MET A 494 17.34 0.99 -16.20
N ASN A 495 18.25 0.03 -16.04
CA ASN A 495 19.61 0.29 -15.52
C ASN A 495 20.66 0.50 -16.63
N GLY A 496 20.25 0.60 -17.91
CA GLY A 496 21.17 0.73 -19.04
C GLY A 496 21.17 2.06 -19.79
N ALA A 497 20.31 3.02 -19.44
CA ALA A 497 20.08 4.21 -20.26
C ALA A 497 20.91 5.46 -19.87
N LEU A 498 21.72 5.39 -18.81
CA LEU A 498 22.47 6.55 -18.29
C LEU A 498 23.95 6.60 -18.71
N ASP A 499 24.53 5.50 -19.20
CA ASP A 499 25.97 5.42 -19.47
C ASP A 499 26.39 5.45 -20.96
N ASP A 500 25.45 5.41 -21.92
CA ASP A 500 25.79 5.46 -23.35
C ASP A 500 25.15 6.66 -24.06
N MET A 501 25.89 7.77 -24.14
CA MET A 501 25.58 8.89 -25.04
C MET A 501 26.74 9.09 -26.03
N PRO A 502 26.51 8.95 -27.36
CA PRO A 502 27.56 9.07 -28.35
C PRO A 502 27.99 10.53 -28.55
N ILE A 503 29.30 10.74 -28.49
CA ILE A 503 29.97 11.98 -28.89
C ILE A 503 29.97 12.04 -30.42
N LEU A 504 29.31 13.04 -31.00
CA LEU A 504 29.39 13.29 -32.44
C LEU A 504 29.48 14.78 -32.73
N GLY A 505 30.63 15.17 -33.28
CA GLY A 505 30.84 16.44 -33.97
C GLY A 505 31.12 16.19 -35.45
N LEU A 506 30.63 17.09 -36.31
CA LEU A 506 31.34 17.80 -37.39
C LEU A 506 30.31 18.56 -38.30
N PRO A 507 30.73 19.58 -39.08
CA PRO A 507 29.91 20.77 -39.38
C PRO A 507 29.41 20.88 -40.82
N ALA A 508 28.41 21.75 -41.07
CA ALA A 508 28.02 22.17 -42.42
C ALA A 508 27.63 23.66 -42.51
N GLN A 509 28.49 24.40 -43.24
CA GLN A 509 28.32 25.53 -44.16
C GLN A 509 27.18 26.58 -44.05
N ASN A 510 27.61 27.84 -44.19
CA ASN A 510 26.90 29.13 -44.16
C ASN A 510 25.78 29.33 -45.22
N ARG A 511 24.67 29.98 -44.84
CA ARG A 511 23.84 30.88 -45.68
C ARG A 511 23.17 32.01 -44.86
N PRO A 512 22.86 33.18 -45.45
CA PRO A 512 22.43 34.38 -44.73
C PRO A 512 20.89 34.47 -44.64
N GLU A 513 20.29 33.84 -43.63
CA GLU A 513 18.89 34.05 -43.20
C GLU A 513 18.81 34.24 -41.66
N VAL A 514 19.92 34.68 -41.06
CA VAL A 514 20.20 34.48 -39.63
C VAL A 514 19.53 35.54 -38.73
N ASP A 515 19.18 36.72 -39.22
CA ASP A 515 18.72 37.80 -38.34
C ASP A 515 17.22 37.76 -38.01
N GLU A 516 16.35 37.46 -38.97
CA GLU A 516 14.90 37.35 -38.72
C GLU A 516 14.53 36.07 -37.93
N MET A 517 15.29 35.00 -38.16
CA MET A 517 15.14 33.74 -37.43
C MET A 517 15.69 33.85 -35.99
N ASN A 518 16.73 34.67 -35.76
CA ASN A 518 17.25 34.94 -34.41
C ASN A 518 16.29 35.78 -33.58
N GLU A 519 15.55 36.72 -34.17
CA GLU A 519 14.56 37.52 -33.44
C GLU A 519 13.34 36.67 -33.05
N ARG A 520 12.86 35.79 -33.95
CA ARG A 520 11.80 34.81 -33.63
C ARG A 520 12.26 33.77 -32.62
N ARG A 521 13.53 33.33 -32.65
CA ARG A 521 14.11 32.45 -31.64
C ARG A 521 14.21 33.14 -30.29
N LYS A 522 14.69 34.38 -30.21
CA LYS A 522 14.72 35.15 -28.96
C LYS A 522 13.32 35.34 -28.37
N LYS A 523 12.31 35.63 -29.20
CA LYS A 523 10.93 35.80 -28.75
C LYS A 523 10.34 34.49 -28.20
N LYS A 524 10.56 33.37 -28.90
CA LYS A 524 10.22 32.03 -28.38
C LYS A 524 10.98 31.66 -27.11
N GLN A 525 12.25 32.04 -26.99
CA GLN A 525 13.08 31.76 -25.81
C GLN A 525 12.61 32.57 -24.59
N ILE A 526 12.16 33.81 -24.80
CA ILE A 526 11.56 34.65 -23.76
C ILE A 526 10.19 34.10 -23.33
N GLU A 527 9.37 33.65 -24.27
CA GLU A 527 8.09 32.96 -23.97
C GLU A 527 8.33 31.64 -23.21
N SER A 528 9.34 30.85 -23.60
CA SER A 528 9.74 29.64 -22.87
C SER A 528 10.28 29.94 -21.47
N MET A 529 11.04 31.03 -21.29
CA MET A 529 11.48 31.48 -19.95
C MET A 529 10.31 31.93 -19.08
N SER A 530 9.29 32.59 -19.66
CA SER A 530 8.06 32.95 -18.95
C SER A 530 7.28 31.71 -18.51
N TRP A 531 7.19 30.70 -19.37
CA TRP A 531 6.56 29.41 -19.05
C TRP A 531 7.31 28.63 -17.97
N ILE A 532 8.65 28.65 -18.00
CA ILE A 532 9.50 28.03 -16.97
C ILE A 532 9.35 28.74 -15.63
N ILE A 533 9.21 30.07 -15.60
CA ILE A 533 8.94 30.82 -14.36
C ILE A 533 7.53 30.50 -13.85
N GLU A 534 6.54 30.36 -14.72
CA GLU A 534 5.19 29.91 -14.33
C GLU A 534 5.15 28.48 -13.79
N ILE A 535 5.91 27.54 -14.39
CA ILE A 535 6.08 26.18 -13.87
C ILE A 535 6.81 26.23 -12.53
N TYR A 536 7.90 27.00 -12.42
CA TYR A 536 8.64 27.12 -11.16
C TYR A 536 7.76 27.69 -10.05
N VAL A 537 6.94 28.70 -10.35
CA VAL A 537 5.97 29.28 -9.42
C VAL A 537 4.83 28.31 -9.12
N LYS A 538 4.35 27.49 -10.05
CA LYS A 538 3.32 26.46 -9.80
C LYS A 538 3.85 25.27 -8.99
N VAL A 539 5.07 24.84 -9.25
CA VAL A 539 5.74 23.75 -8.51
C VAL A 539 6.10 24.21 -7.09
N PHE A 540 6.55 25.47 -6.91
CA PHE A 540 6.84 26.01 -5.57
C PHE A 540 5.59 26.52 -4.82
N LYS A 541 4.50 26.94 -5.48
CA LYS A 541 3.26 27.32 -4.79
C LYS A 541 2.42 26.13 -4.31
N CYS A 542 2.72 24.92 -4.77
CA CYS A 542 2.23 23.69 -4.12
C CYS A 542 3.11 23.26 -2.92
N GLN A 543 4.10 24.07 -2.52
CA GLN A 543 5.00 23.85 -1.39
C GLN A 543 4.91 24.94 -0.30
N VAL A 544 3.78 25.67 -0.22
CA VAL A 544 3.40 26.46 0.97
C VAL A 544 2.04 26.02 1.47
#